data_AF-A0A7W9FER8-F1
#
_entry.id   AF-A0A7W9FER8-F1
#
_cell.length_a   1.000
_cell.length_b   1.000
_cell.length_c   1.000
_cell.angle_alpha   90.00
_cell.angle_beta   90.00
_cell.angle_gamma   90.00
#
_symmetry.space_group_name_H-M   'P 1'
#
loop_
_entity.id
_entity.type
_entity.pdbx_description
1 polymer ?
#
loop_
_entity_poly.entity_id
_entity_poly.type
_entity_poly.pdbx_seq_one_letter_code
_entity_poly.pdbx_strand_id
1 'polypeptide(L)'
;MSDPIETAIFEKLSAIDPKGDNGKSIEPAEVAKALQPEQWQRMMPKVRGMALGLMRQGRLTITKKGKPVDPNAFKGVIRLRYPTADETAAALAARPPVVTDDDDFA
;
A
#
# COMPACT_ATOMS: atom_id res chain seq x y z
N MET A 1 -10.67 5.60 -12.55
CA MET A 1 -10.91 4.19 -12.16
C MET A 1 -9.77 3.79 -11.23
N SER A 2 -10.04 3.38 -9.99
CA SER A 2 -8.99 2.91 -9.08
C SER A 2 -8.30 1.68 -9.65
N ASP A 3 -6.98 1.59 -9.49
CA ASP A 3 -6.20 0.43 -9.91
C ASP A 3 -6.73 -0.84 -9.25
N PRO A 4 -6.88 -1.96 -9.98
CA PRO A 4 -7.40 -3.21 -9.41
C PRO A 4 -6.51 -3.75 -8.27
N ILE A 5 -5.21 -3.42 -8.31
CA ILE A 5 -4.26 -3.77 -7.26
C ILE A 5 -4.54 -3.01 -5.97
N GLU A 6 -4.83 -1.72 -6.08
CA GLU A 6 -5.17 -0.87 -4.93
C GLU A 6 -6.43 -1.40 -4.24
N THR A 7 -7.47 -1.68 -5.02
CA THR A 7 -8.73 -2.24 -4.52
C THR A 7 -8.50 -3.55 -3.78
N ALA A 8 -7.73 -4.47 -4.37
CA ALA A 8 -7.43 -5.76 -3.75
C ALA A 8 -6.62 -5.64 -2.44
N ILE A 9 -5.73 -4.63 -2.31
CA ILE A 9 -5.01 -4.37 -1.07
C ILE A 9 -5.99 -3.98 0.03
N PHE A 10 -6.86 -3.00 -0.23
CA PHE A 10 -7.80 -2.49 0.77
C PHE A 10 -8.88 -3.49 1.11
N GLU A 11 -9.36 -4.29 0.15
CA GLU A 11 -10.32 -5.36 0.40
C GLU A 11 -9.74 -6.44 1.33
N LYS A 12 -8.48 -6.84 1.11
CA LYS A 12 -7.80 -7.79 2.00
C LYS A 12 -7.54 -7.21 3.38
N LEU A 13 -7.17 -5.94 3.45
CA LEU A 13 -6.95 -5.24 4.72
C LEU A 13 -8.27 -5.07 5.50
N SER A 14 -9.35 -4.66 4.86
CA SER A 14 -10.66 -4.51 5.50
C SER A 14 -11.25 -5.84 5.95
N ALA A 15 -10.97 -6.94 5.23
CA ALA A 15 -11.37 -8.28 5.64
C ALA A 15 -10.72 -8.73 6.96
N ILE A 16 -9.48 -8.32 7.23
CA ILE A 16 -8.79 -8.68 8.48
C ILE A 16 -8.94 -7.63 9.58
N ASP A 17 -8.98 -6.35 9.20
CA ASP A 17 -9.00 -5.18 10.07
C ASP A 17 -9.98 -4.13 9.53
N PRO A 18 -11.29 -4.35 9.68
CA PRO A 18 -12.31 -3.47 9.11
C PRO A 18 -12.29 -2.07 9.71
N LYS A 19 -11.72 -1.90 10.91
CA LYS A 19 -11.60 -0.62 11.60
C LYS A 19 -10.25 0.07 11.40
N GLY A 20 -9.23 -0.67 10.96
CA GLY A 20 -7.87 -0.15 10.75
C GLY A 20 -7.10 0.19 12.04
N ASP A 21 -7.64 -0.15 13.22
CA ASP A 21 -7.05 0.16 14.52
C ASP A 21 -6.26 -1.01 15.12
N ASN A 22 -6.44 -2.24 14.61
CA ASN A 22 -5.87 -3.44 15.21
C ASN A 22 -4.40 -3.67 14.80
N GLY A 23 -3.85 -2.81 13.94
CA GLY A 23 -2.49 -2.92 13.43
C GLY A 23 -2.24 -4.23 12.65
N LYS A 24 -3.30 -4.89 12.18
CA LYS A 24 -3.13 -6.14 11.45
C LYS A 24 -2.54 -5.85 10.08
N SER A 25 -1.84 -6.86 9.58
CA SER A 25 -1.06 -6.71 8.37
C SER A 25 -1.24 -7.92 7.46
N ILE A 26 -1.25 -7.66 6.16
CA ILE A 26 -1.32 -8.68 5.11
C ILE A 26 0.03 -8.83 4.43
N GLU A 27 0.24 -9.99 3.82
CA GLU A 27 1.37 -10.20 2.92
C GLU A 27 0.99 -9.75 1.51
N PRO A 28 1.91 -9.12 0.76
CA PRO A 28 1.63 -8.74 -0.63
C PRO A 28 1.32 -9.96 -1.51
N ALA A 29 1.84 -11.14 -1.15
CA ALA A 29 1.52 -12.42 -1.80
C ALA A 29 0.02 -12.71 -1.81
N GLU A 30 -0.69 -12.41 -0.72
CA GLU A 30 -2.13 -12.65 -0.62
C GLU A 30 -2.93 -11.76 -1.57
N VAL A 31 -2.48 -10.51 -1.78
CA VAL A 31 -3.06 -9.59 -2.78
C VAL A 31 -2.79 -10.11 -4.19
N ALA A 32 -1.56 -10.52 -4.48
CA ALA A 32 -1.19 -11.06 -5.78
C ALA A 32 -1.95 -12.35 -6.12
N LYS A 33 -2.13 -13.25 -5.15
CA LYS A 33 -2.93 -14.48 -5.32
C LYS A 33 -4.41 -14.19 -5.52
N ALA A 34 -4.95 -13.15 -4.88
CA ALA A 34 -6.34 -12.74 -5.09
C ALA A 34 -6.58 -12.24 -6.52
N LEU A 35 -5.60 -11.56 -7.12
CA LEU A 35 -5.69 -11.06 -8.49
C LEU A 35 -5.36 -12.14 -9.54
N GLN A 36 -4.26 -12.85 -9.35
CA GLN A 36 -3.78 -13.88 -10.27
C GLN A 36 -3.15 -15.05 -9.49
N PRO A 37 -3.95 -16.06 -9.11
CA PRO A 37 -3.45 -17.17 -8.29
C PRO A 37 -2.37 -18.01 -9.00
N GLU A 38 -2.43 -18.16 -10.33
CA GLU A 38 -1.46 -18.93 -11.11
C GLU A 38 -0.17 -18.15 -11.42
N GLN A 39 -0.26 -16.82 -11.52
CA GLN A 39 0.86 -15.95 -11.93
C GLN A 39 1.22 -14.92 -10.85
N TRP A 40 0.91 -15.21 -9.59
CA TRP A 40 1.07 -14.29 -8.46
C TRP A 40 2.51 -13.76 -8.32
N GLN A 41 3.52 -14.57 -8.68
CA GLN A 41 4.92 -14.16 -8.68
C GLN A 41 5.20 -13.01 -9.67
N ARG A 42 4.52 -12.98 -10.82
CA ARG A 42 4.61 -11.88 -11.81
C ARG A 42 3.87 -10.63 -11.35
N MET A 43 2.88 -10.78 -10.49
CA MET A 43 2.15 -9.67 -9.87
C MET A 43 2.92 -9.02 -8.72
N MET A 44 3.87 -9.72 -8.09
CA MET A 44 4.66 -9.17 -6.98
C MET A 44 5.27 -7.80 -7.26
N PRO A 45 6.03 -7.57 -8.35
CA PRO A 45 6.59 -6.25 -8.64
C PRO A 45 5.52 -5.16 -8.76
N LYS A 46 4.36 -5.47 -9.35
CA LYS A 46 3.25 -4.52 -9.50
C LYS A 46 2.59 -4.19 -8.16
N VAL A 47 2.29 -5.20 -7.35
CA VAL A 47 1.72 -5.02 -5.99
C VAL A 47 2.68 -4.19 -5.12
N ARG A 48 3.98 -4.48 -5.20
CA ARG A 48 5.01 -3.75 -4.46
C ARG A 48 5.09 -2.28 -4.89
N GLY A 49 5.07 -2.01 -6.20
CA GLY A 49 5.04 -0.65 -6.73
C GLY A 49 3.80 0.13 -6.31
N MET A 50 2.63 -0.51 -6.36
CA MET A 50 1.38 0.11 -5.90
C MET A 50 1.41 0.40 -4.40
N ALA A 51 1.83 -0.57 -3.57
CA ALA A 51 1.96 -0.37 -2.13
C ALA A 51 2.93 0.78 -1.79
N LEU A 52 4.01 0.94 -2.57
CA LEU A 52 4.94 2.04 -2.43
C LEU A 52 4.29 3.39 -2.74
N GLY A 53 3.52 3.47 -3.82
CA GLY A 53 2.73 4.66 -4.16
C GLY A 53 1.76 5.05 -3.04
N LEU A 54 1.00 4.07 -2.55
CA LEU A 54 0.05 4.27 -1.44
C LEU A 54 0.74 4.69 -0.14
N MET A 55 1.93 4.16 0.13
CA MET A 55 2.73 4.56 1.29
C MET A 55 3.19 6.02 1.18
N ARG A 56 3.62 6.46 -0.01
CA ARG A 56 3.99 7.87 -0.25
C ARG A 56 2.81 8.81 -0.16
N GLN A 57 1.60 8.32 -0.42
CA GLN A 57 0.35 9.06 -0.25
C GLN A 57 -0.14 9.07 1.21
N GLY A 58 0.52 8.36 2.13
CA GLY A 58 0.07 8.22 3.52
C GLY A 58 -1.17 7.35 3.68
N ARG A 59 -1.53 6.54 2.68
CA ARG A 59 -2.73 5.67 2.70
C ARG A 59 -2.44 4.24 3.16
N LEU A 60 -1.17 3.87 3.19
CA LEU A 60 -0.70 2.53 3.55
C LEU A 60 0.62 2.64 4.31
N THR A 61 0.94 1.67 5.16
CA THR A 61 2.29 1.55 5.72
C THR A 61 2.86 0.17 5.46
N ILE A 62 4.07 0.15 4.92
CA ILE A 62 4.84 -1.07 4.70
C ILE A 62 5.75 -1.29 5.90
N THR A 63 5.65 -2.46 6.52
CA THR A 63 6.45 -2.83 7.69
C THR A 63 7.30 -4.07 7.42
N LYS A 64 8.44 -4.17 8.11
CA LYS A 64 9.31 -5.34 8.15
C LYS A 64 9.76 -5.58 9.58
N LYS A 65 9.55 -6.79 10.09
CA LYS A 65 9.83 -7.13 11.49
C LYS A 65 9.19 -6.14 12.50
N GLY A 66 8.00 -5.64 12.18
CA GLY A 66 7.26 -4.69 13.02
C GLY A 66 7.70 -3.22 12.91
N LYS A 67 8.72 -2.89 12.11
CA LYS A 67 9.16 -1.51 11.89
C LYS A 67 8.74 -1.01 10.51
N PRO A 68 8.32 0.26 10.34
CA PRO A 68 8.11 0.85 9.03
C PRO A 68 9.41 0.77 8.22
N VAL A 69 9.29 0.34 6.96
CA VAL A 69 10.44 0.20 6.06
C VAL A 69 10.54 1.42 5.16
N ASP A 70 11.78 1.84 4.89
CA ASP A 70 12.02 2.92 3.94
C ASP A 70 11.56 2.52 2.52
N PRO A 71 10.83 3.41 1.81
CA PRO A 71 10.41 3.22 0.43
C PRO A 71 11.54 2.77 -0.52
N ASN A 72 12.76 3.24 -0.31
CA ASN A 72 13.92 2.96 -1.16
C ASN A 72 14.67 1.68 -0.76
N ALA A 73 14.48 1.17 0.46
CA ALA A 73 15.10 -0.06 0.98
C ALA A 73 14.14 -1.25 1.05
N PHE A 74 13.14 -1.25 0.17
CA PHE A 74 12.08 -2.24 0.07
C PHE A 74 12.60 -3.58 -0.54
N LYS A 75 13.11 -4.50 0.31
CA LYS A 75 13.47 -5.87 -0.09
C LYS A 75 13.13 -6.92 0.98
N GLY A 76 12.69 -8.10 0.53
CA GLY A 76 12.45 -9.28 1.36
C GLY A 76 11.00 -9.43 1.85
N VAL A 77 10.81 -10.14 2.96
CA VAL A 77 9.51 -10.34 3.61
C VAL A 77 9.03 -9.02 4.19
N ILE A 78 7.89 -8.54 3.69
CA ILE A 78 7.25 -7.30 4.12
C ILE A 78 5.78 -7.57 4.43
N ARG A 79 5.18 -6.69 5.22
CA ARG A 79 3.75 -6.70 5.49
C ARG A 79 3.13 -5.33 5.26
N LEU A 80 1.94 -5.33 4.69
CA LEU A 80 1.15 -4.13 4.43
C LEU A 80 0.14 -3.97 5.56
N ARG A 81 0.02 -2.78 6.13
CA ARG A 81 -1.03 -2.45 7.10
C ARG A 81 -1.61 -1.07 6.84
N TYR A 82 -2.72 -0.78 7.51
CA TYR A 82 -3.20 0.59 7.62
C TYR A 82 -2.15 1.48 8.29
N PRO A 83 -1.97 2.72 7.81
CA PRO A 83 -1.08 3.68 8.42
C PRO A 83 -1.66 4.16 9.76
N THR A 84 -0.80 4.53 10.70
CA THR A 84 -1.27 5.29 11.88
C THR A 84 -1.56 6.74 11.48
N ALA A 85 -2.29 7.47 12.33
CA ALA A 85 -2.54 8.89 12.11
C ALA A 85 -1.22 9.69 12.00
N ASP A 86 -0.23 9.34 12.82
CA ASP A 86 1.10 9.97 12.82
C ASP A 86 1.88 9.67 11.53
N GLU A 87 1.87 8.42 11.06
CA GLU A 87 2.52 8.02 9.80
C GLU A 87 1.84 8.66 8.58
N THR A 88 0.51 8.78 8.62
CA THR A 88 -0.28 9.48 7.59
C THR A 88 0.10 10.95 7.54
N ALA A 89 0.18 11.62 8.70
CA ALA A 89 0.58 13.01 8.80
C ALA A 89 2.03 13.22 8.34
N ALA A 90 2.95 12.34 8.72
CA ALA A 90 4.34 12.39 8.30
C ALA A 90 4.50 12.20 6.78
N ALA A 91 3.78 11.25 6.18
CA ALA A 91 3.79 11.04 4.74
C ALA A 91 3.20 12.23 3.97
N LEU A 92 2.12 12.82 4.47
CA LEU A 92 1.50 14.00 3.88
C LEU A 92 2.40 15.23 3.99
N ALA A 93 3.10 15.40 5.12
CA ALA A 93 4.06 16.48 5.34
C ALA A 93 5.34 16.34 4.48
N ALA A 94 5.76 15.10 4.21
CA ALA A 94 6.91 14.80 3.34
C ALA A 94 6.57 14.89 1.84
N ARG A 95 5.29 15.08 1.47
CA ARG A 95 4.88 15.22 0.08
C ARG A 95 5.32 16.61 -0.42
N PRO A 96 6.17 16.74 -1.46
CA PRO A 96 6.25 18.00 -2.18
C PRO A 96 4.84 18.34 -2.68
N PRO A 97 4.42 19.62 -2.70
CA PRO A 97 3.08 19.98 -3.14
C PRO A 97 2.85 19.38 -4.53
N VAL A 98 1.94 18.42 -4.62
CA VAL A 98 1.39 18.01 -5.90
C VAL A 98 0.71 19.27 -6.42
N VAL A 99 1.30 19.86 -7.45
CA VAL A 99 0.58 20.70 -8.39
C VAL A 99 -0.54 19.81 -8.89
N THR A 100 -1.77 20.08 -8.44
CA THR A 100 -2.97 19.51 -9.01
C THR A 100 -3.04 20.07 -10.42
N ASP A 101 -2.45 19.35 -11.37
CA ASP A 101 -2.80 19.53 -12.77
C ASP A 101 -4.11 18.75 -12.95
N ASP A 102 -5.20 19.39 -12.51
CA ASP A 102 -6.55 19.15 -12.99
C ASP A 102 -6.56 19.65 -14.45
N ASP A 103 -5.84 18.97 -15.35
CA ASP A 103 -6.11 19.11 -16.79
C ASP A 103 -7.26 18.17 -17.11
N ASP A 104 -8.42 18.74 -16.79
CA ASP A 104 -9.74 18.45 -17.30
C ASP A 104 -9.67 18.04 -18.77
N PHE A 105 -10.27 16.89 -19.09
CA PHE A 105 -10.56 16.48 -20.46
C PHE A 105 -11.35 17.61 -21.17
N ALA A 106 -10.71 18.36 -22.06
CA ALA A 106 -11.37 19.26 -23.01
C ALA A 106 -10.85 19.04 -24.45
#